data_AF-A0A813LRY1-F1
#
_entry.id   AF-A0A813LRY1-F1
#
_cell.length_a   1.000
_cell.length_b   1.000
_cell.length_c   1.000
_cell.angle_alpha   90.00
_cell.angle_beta   90.00
_cell.angle_gamma   90.00
#
_symmetry.space_group_name_H-M   'P 1'
#
loop_
_entity.id
_entity.type
_entity.pdbx_description
1 polymer ?
#
loop_
_entity_poly.entity_id
_entity_poly.type
_entity_poly.pdbx_seq_one_letter_code
_entity_poly.pdbx_strand_id
1 'polypeptide(L)'
;VGHFDHHCGFFGRCIAGRCCRGGNMGFFRTIVGLNIAACLTALPSLIIGLLFCSDWRYWVGITFLAMIGLWLLSALVCGAGALCTMCCRTRRKDSIPGSQHLADSHLAPECIPPLELD
;
A
#
# COMPACT_ATOMS: atom_id res chain seq x y z
N VAL A 1 -1.23 9.76 -18.84
CA VAL A 1 -0.98 9.32 -17.44
C VAL A 1 -1.10 7.79 -17.40
N GLY A 2 0.02 7.07 -17.48
CA GLY A 2 -0.03 5.66 -17.93
C GLY A 2 -0.55 4.64 -16.90
N HIS A 3 -0.40 4.87 -15.59
CA HIS A 3 -0.66 3.86 -14.56
C HIS A 3 -1.19 4.46 -13.25
N PHE A 4 -2.18 5.34 -13.32
CA PHE A 4 -2.94 5.75 -12.13
C PHE A 4 -4.10 4.77 -11.94
N ASP A 5 -4.25 4.19 -10.75
CA ASP A 5 -5.37 3.31 -10.42
C ASP A 5 -6.46 4.11 -9.70
N HIS A 6 -6.23 4.47 -8.45
CA HIS A 6 -7.14 5.31 -7.66
C HIS A 6 -6.41 5.99 -6.50
N HIS A 7 -7.03 7.01 -5.92
CA HIS A 7 -6.62 7.56 -4.63
C HIS A 7 -7.24 6.72 -3.51
N CYS A 8 -6.41 6.09 -2.67
CA CYS A 8 -6.91 5.34 -1.54
C CYS A 8 -6.94 6.23 -0.30
N GLY A 9 -8.15 6.66 0.11
CA GLY A 9 -8.34 7.52 1.27
C GLY A 9 -7.84 6.88 2.58
N PHE A 10 -7.88 5.55 2.68
CA PHE A 10 -7.34 4.82 3.83
C PHE A 10 -5.82 5.00 3.99
N PHE A 11 -5.08 5.07 2.88
CA PHE A 11 -3.64 5.31 2.89
C PHE A 11 -3.26 6.79 2.75
N GLY A 12 -4.24 7.68 2.47
CA GLY A 12 -4.00 9.08 2.14
C GLY A 12 -3.05 9.29 0.95
N ARG A 13 -2.95 8.29 0.05
CA ARG A 13 -1.97 8.27 -1.05
C ARG A 13 -2.59 7.74 -2.33
N CYS A 14 -2.11 8.26 -3.46
CA CYS A 14 -2.44 7.73 -4.77
C CYS A 14 -1.75 6.38 -4.99
N ILE A 15 -2.53 5.37 -5.39
CA ILE A 15 -2.02 4.07 -5.82
C ILE A 15 -1.76 4.18 -7.32
N ALA A 16 -0.48 4.22 -7.69
CA ALA A 16 -0.06 4.35 -9.08
C ALA A 16 1.22 3.55 -9.34
N GLY A 17 1.45 3.18 -10.60
CA GLY A 17 2.69 2.57 -11.11
C GLY A 17 2.88 1.08 -10.82
N ARG A 18 3.80 0.44 -11.55
CA ARG A 18 4.19 -0.99 -11.38
C ARG A 18 5.48 -1.10 -10.56
N CYS A 19 5.37 -1.51 -9.29
CA CYS A 19 6.47 -1.88 -8.38
C CYS A 19 7.72 -0.96 -8.44
N CYS A 20 8.90 -1.48 -8.07
CA CYS A 20 10.17 -0.82 -7.73
C CYS A 20 10.73 0.25 -8.70
N ARG A 21 10.06 0.55 -9.81
CA ARG A 21 10.41 1.63 -10.77
C ARG A 21 9.52 2.87 -10.65
N GLY A 22 8.76 3.01 -9.56
CA GLY A 22 8.05 4.24 -9.22
C GLY A 22 6.58 4.07 -8.84
N GLY A 23 6.13 2.85 -8.52
CA GLY A 23 4.76 2.61 -8.09
C GLY A 23 4.58 1.77 -6.82
N ASN A 24 3.44 1.97 -6.18
CA ASN A 24 3.06 1.41 -4.88
C ASN A 24 1.95 0.34 -4.98
N MET A 25 1.67 -0.14 -6.20
CA MET A 25 0.66 -1.17 -6.45
C MET A 25 1.02 -2.55 -5.85
N GLY A 26 2.29 -2.93 -5.87
CA GLY A 26 2.74 -4.19 -5.26
C GLY A 26 2.48 -4.20 -3.75
N PHE A 27 2.82 -3.09 -3.09
CA PHE A 27 2.57 -2.87 -1.67
C PHE A 27 1.08 -2.99 -1.32
N PHE A 28 0.20 -2.34 -2.09
CA PHE A 28 -1.23 -2.41 -1.90
C PHE A 28 -1.75 -3.86 -2.01
N ARG A 29 -1.30 -4.60 -3.02
CA ARG A 29 -1.65 -6.02 -3.19
C ARG A 29 -1.19 -6.89 -2.03
N THR A 30 0.01 -6.64 -1.49
CA THR A 30 0.53 -7.37 -0.34
C THR A 30 -0.32 -7.15 0.91
N ILE A 31 -0.76 -5.91 1.18
CA ILE A 31 -1.63 -5.63 2.34
C ILE A 31 -2.97 -6.34 2.21
N VAL A 32 -3.61 -6.24 1.04
CA VAL A 32 -4.89 -6.91 0.81
C VAL A 32 -4.74 -8.42 0.93
N GLY A 33 -3.68 -9.01 0.37
CA GLY A 33 -3.40 -10.44 0.48
C GLY A 33 -3.15 -10.89 1.93
N LEU A 34 -2.37 -10.12 2.70
CA LEU A 34 -2.14 -10.38 4.12
C LEU A 34 -3.43 -10.34 4.93
N ASN A 35 -4.32 -9.38 4.66
CA ASN A 35 -5.59 -9.27 5.36
C ASN A 35 -6.52 -10.47 5.08
N ILE A 36 -6.57 -10.94 3.83
CA ILE A 36 -7.34 -12.13 3.48
C ILE A 36 -6.74 -13.38 4.16
N ALA A 37 -5.42 -13.54 4.12
CA ALA A 37 -4.74 -14.65 4.79
C ALA A 37 -4.95 -14.63 6.31
N ALA A 38 -5.01 -13.45 6.92
CA ALA A 38 -5.37 -13.27 8.33
C ALA A 38 -6.74 -13.88 8.64
N CYS A 39 -7.76 -13.49 7.87
CA CYS A 39 -9.12 -13.98 8.07
C CYS A 39 -9.22 -15.49 7.85
N LEU A 40 -8.56 -16.01 6.81
CA LEU A 40 -8.55 -17.43 6.47
C LEU A 40 -7.78 -18.29 7.48
N THR A 41 -6.91 -17.71 8.31
CA THR A 41 -6.21 -18.46 9.37
C THR A 41 -6.91 -18.29 10.72
N ALA A 42 -7.40 -17.09 11.04
CA ALA A 42 -8.06 -16.78 12.30
C ALA A 42 -9.46 -17.41 12.43
N LEU A 43 -10.30 -17.35 11.38
CA LEU A 43 -11.66 -17.89 11.46
C LEU A 43 -11.70 -19.42 11.59
N PRO A 44 -10.97 -20.21 10.78
CA PRO A 44 -11.00 -21.66 10.91
C PRO A 44 -10.37 -22.14 12.21
N SER A 45 -9.29 -21.50 12.69
CA SER A 45 -8.68 -21.86 13.97
C SER A 45 -9.63 -21.59 15.15
N LEU A 46 -10.39 -20.49 15.11
CA LEU A 46 -11.43 -20.22 16.10
C LEU A 46 -12.56 -21.24 16.03
N ILE A 47 -13.06 -21.57 14.83
CA ILE A 47 -14.15 -22.53 14.63
C ILE A 47 -13.72 -23.92 15.12
N ILE A 48 -12.54 -24.39 14.72
CA ILE A 48 -12.00 -25.69 15.16
C ILE A 48 -11.83 -25.70 16.68
N GLY A 49 -11.29 -24.61 17.24
CA GLY A 49 -11.11 -24.47 18.68
C GLY A 49 -12.42 -24.54 19.46
N LEU A 50 -13.46 -23.85 18.99
CA LEU A 50 -14.78 -23.84 19.63
C LEU A 50 -15.53 -25.17 19.48
N LEU A 51 -15.36 -25.87 18.35
CA LEU A 51 -16.08 -27.11 18.07
C LEU A 51 -15.43 -28.34 18.71
N PHE A 52 -14.09 -28.38 18.82
CA PHE A 52 -13.36 -29.60 19.17
C PHE A 52 -12.61 -29.53 20.50
N CYS A 53 -12.57 -28.39 21.19
CA CYS A 53 -11.84 -28.24 22.45
C CYS A 53 -12.69 -27.57 23.53
N SER A 54 -12.68 -28.17 24.74
CA SER A 54 -13.49 -27.74 25.88
C SER A 54 -13.15 -26.34 26.41
N ASP A 55 -11.92 -25.87 26.20
CA ASP A 55 -11.44 -24.62 26.82
C ASP A 55 -11.53 -23.44 25.86
N TRP A 56 -12.74 -22.92 25.66
CA TRP A 56 -13.02 -21.77 24.80
C TRP A 56 -12.12 -20.54 25.09
N ARG A 57 -11.72 -20.35 26.36
CA ARG A 57 -10.84 -19.25 26.79
C ARG A 57 -9.47 -19.29 26.12
N TYR A 58 -8.90 -20.50 25.99
CA TYR A 58 -7.60 -20.70 25.37
C TYR A 58 -7.66 -20.35 23.87
N TRP A 59 -8.71 -20.80 23.19
CA TRP A 59 -8.90 -20.54 21.76
C TRP A 59 -9.19 -19.09 21.44
N VAL A 60 -10.02 -18.42 22.25
CA VAL A 60 -10.21 -16.97 22.14
C VAL A 60 -8.88 -16.22 22.34
N GLY A 61 -8.08 -16.62 23.33
CA GLY A 61 -6.75 -16.05 23.57
C GLY A 61 -5.80 -16.21 22.39
N ILE A 62 -5.73 -17.41 21.80
CA ILE A 62 -4.92 -17.68 20.61
C ILE A 62 -5.38 -16.86 19.41
N THR A 63 -6.69 -16.80 19.14
CA THR A 63 -7.22 -16.02 18.02
C THR A 63 -6.91 -14.54 18.20
N PHE A 64 -7.02 -14.01 19.42
CA PHE A 64 -6.68 -12.62 19.71
C PHE A 64 -5.18 -12.33 19.52
N LEU A 65 -4.31 -13.22 20.00
CA LEU A 65 -2.86 -13.11 19.83
C LEU A 65 -2.46 -13.18 18.35
N ALA A 66 -3.09 -14.06 17.57
CA ALA A 66 -2.89 -14.16 16.13
C ALA A 66 -3.31 -12.87 15.40
N MET A 67 -4.47 -12.29 15.76
CA MET A 67 -4.93 -11.02 15.21
C MET A 67 -3.96 -9.86 15.50
N ILE A 68 -3.44 -9.77 16.72
CA ILE A 68 -2.41 -8.78 17.08
C ILE A 68 -1.14 -9.00 16.25
N GLY A 69 -0.66 -10.24 16.16
CA GLY A 69 0.54 -10.58 15.40
C GLY A 69 0.42 -10.19 13.92
N LEU A 70 -0.74 -10.46 13.30
CA LEU A 70 -1.05 -10.09 11.93
C LEU A 70 -1.15 -8.57 11.74
N TRP A 71 -1.75 -7.85 12.69
CA TRP A 71 -1.81 -6.39 12.65
C TRP A 71 -0.42 -5.77 12.73
N LEU A 72 0.43 -6.26 13.64
CA LEU A 72 1.83 -5.84 13.78
C LEU A 72 2.65 -6.16 12.52
N LEU A 73 2.47 -7.35 11.94
CA LEU A 73 3.13 -7.73 10.69
C LEU A 73 2.72 -6.80 9.55
N SER A 74 1.43 -6.50 9.42
CA SER A 74 0.92 -5.54 8.43
C SER A 74 1.51 -4.15 8.63
N ALA A 75 1.56 -3.65 9.87
CA ALA A 75 2.17 -2.37 10.21
C ALA A 75 3.68 -2.34 9.88
N LEU A 76 4.40 -3.44 10.14
CA LEU A 76 5.83 -3.57 9.82
C LEU A 76 6.07 -3.57 8.31
N VAL A 77 5.26 -4.31 7.55
CA VAL A 77 5.30 -4.28 6.07
C VAL A 77 4.98 -2.87 5.56
N CYS A 78 4.02 -2.17 6.18
CA CYS A 78 3.70 -0.78 5.89
C CYS A 78 4.87 0.17 6.14
N GLY A 79 5.49 0.08 7.31
CA GLY A 79 6.66 0.87 7.68
C GLY A 79 7.84 0.61 6.74
N ALA A 80 8.16 -0.66 6.49
CA ALA A 80 9.25 -1.05 5.60
C ALA A 80 9.01 -0.59 4.15
N GLY A 81 7.79 -0.76 3.64
CA GLY A 81 7.40 -0.27 2.32
C GLY A 81 7.52 1.26 2.21
N ALA A 82 7.02 1.99 3.20
CA ALA A 82 7.15 3.44 3.26
C ALA A 82 8.62 3.88 3.31
N LEU A 83 9.43 3.25 4.16
CA LEU A 83 10.86 3.53 4.30
C LEU A 83 11.59 3.29 2.96
N CYS A 84 11.35 2.14 2.32
CA CYS A 84 11.89 1.84 0.99
C CYS A 84 11.51 2.93 -0.04
N THR A 85 10.24 3.34 -0.10
CA THR A 85 9.83 4.40 -1.04
C THR A 85 10.49 5.74 -0.74
N MET A 86 10.71 6.08 0.53
CA MET A 86 11.41 7.30 0.92
C MET A 86 12.90 7.24 0.57
N CYS A 87 13.58 6.13 0.86
CA CYS A 87 14.97 5.89 0.47
C CYS A 87 15.16 5.91 -1.05
N CYS A 88 14.22 5.35 -1.81
CA CYS A 88 14.26 5.41 -3.28
C CYS A 88 14.02 6.84 -3.80
N ARG A 89 13.19 7.63 -3.12
CA ARG A 89 12.95 9.05 -3.47
C ARG A 89 14.15 9.93 -3.17
N THR A 90 14.81 9.76 -2.02
CA THR A 90 16.02 10.51 -1.68
C THR A 90 17.13 10.20 -2.67
N ARG A 91 17.42 8.91 -2.94
CA ARG A 91 18.39 8.53 -3.97
C ARG A 91 18.09 9.10 -5.36
N ARG A 92 16.82 9.18 -5.75
CA ARG A 92 16.45 9.75 -7.06
C ARG A 92 16.69 11.25 -7.14
N LYS A 93 16.48 12.00 -6.05
CA LYS A 93 16.82 13.44 -6.01
C LYS A 93 18.33 13.66 -6.16
N ASP A 94 19.14 12.79 -5.56
CA ASP A 94 20.61 12.91 -5.61
C ASP A 94 21.19 12.47 -6.96
N SER A 95 20.49 11.61 -7.69
CA SER A 95 20.93 11.07 -8.99
C SER A 95 20.58 11.95 -10.19
N ILE A 96 20.01 13.16 -9.98
CA ILE A 96 19.83 14.15 -11.04
C ILE A 96 20.79 15.33 -10.83
N PRO A 97 22.11 15.15 -10.96
CA PRO A 97 23.01 16.27 -11.19
C PRO A 97 22.85 16.70 -12.66
N GLY A 98 22.01 17.69 -12.95
CA GLY A 98 22.10 18.40 -14.24
C GLY A 98 20.82 18.85 -14.96
N SER A 99 19.60 18.59 -14.47
CA SER A 99 18.38 18.99 -15.24
C SER A 99 17.74 20.30 -14.80
N GLN A 100 18.26 21.00 -13.79
CA GLN A 100 17.70 22.30 -13.38
C GLN A 100 17.98 23.44 -14.37
N HIS A 101 18.84 23.23 -15.38
CA HIS A 101 19.17 24.30 -16.32
C HIS A 101 18.36 24.29 -17.63
N LEU A 102 17.49 23.30 -17.86
CA LEU A 102 16.79 23.14 -19.15
C LEU A 102 15.26 23.08 -19.09
N ALA A 103 14.64 23.25 -17.91
CA ALA A 103 13.18 23.17 -17.75
C ALA A 103 12.48 24.54 -17.62
N ASP A 104 13.22 25.64 -17.47
CA ASP A 104 12.63 26.98 -17.39
C ASP A 104 12.46 27.67 -18.76
N SER A 105 12.88 27.04 -19.88
CA SER A 105 12.84 27.70 -21.19
C SER A 105 11.73 27.27 -22.14
N HIS A 106 11.02 26.15 -21.94
CA HIS A 106 10.00 25.74 -22.90
C HIS A 106 8.81 24.99 -22.29
N LEU A 107 7.62 25.54 -22.56
CA LEU A 107 6.31 24.90 -22.60
C LEU A 107 5.53 24.87 -21.27
N ALA A 108 4.98 26.02 -20.93
CA ALA A 108 3.59 26.07 -20.47
C ALA A 108 2.67 25.84 -21.68
N PRO A 109 1.98 24.69 -21.82
CA PRO A 109 0.77 24.64 -22.62
C PRO A 109 -0.35 25.27 -21.80
N GLU A 110 -0.82 26.43 -22.26
CA GLU A 110 -2.08 27.03 -21.85
C GLU A 110 -3.19 25.97 -21.88
N CYS A 111 -3.90 25.84 -20.76
CA CYS A 111 -5.18 25.15 -20.71
C CYS A 111 -6.18 25.95 -21.55
N ILE A 112 -6.31 25.59 -22.83
CA ILE A 112 -7.40 26.07 -23.70
C ILE A 112 -8.71 25.48 -23.14
N PRO A 113 -9.71 26.30 -22.74
CA PRO A 113 -11.01 25.79 -22.34
C PRO A 113 -11.75 25.20 -23.56
N PRO A 114 -12.59 24.17 -23.36
CA PRO A 114 -13.31 23.53 -24.44
C PRO A 114 -14.34 24.48 -25.04
N LEU A 115 -14.29 24.63 -26.38
CA LEU A 115 -15.38 25.24 -27.15
C LEU A 115 -16.67 24.44 -26.92
N GLU A 116 -17.68 25.11 -26.40
CA GLU A 116 -19.08 24.69 -26.55
C GLU A 116 -19.43 24.73 -28.05
N LEU A 117 -19.81 23.57 -28.61
CA LEU A 117 -20.57 23.53 -29.85
C LEU A 117 -22.03 23.29 -29.47
N ASP A 118 -22.86 24.28 -29.82
CA ASP A 118 -24.33 24.24 -29.81
C ASP A 118 -24.90 23.14 -30.73
#